data_AF-A0A261FG87-F1
#
_entry.id   AF-A0A261FG87-F1
#
_cell.length_a   1.000
_cell.length_b   1.000
_cell.length_c   1.000
_cell.angle_alpha   90.00
_cell.angle_beta   90.00
_cell.angle_gamma   90.00
#
_symmetry.space_group_name_H-M   'P 1'
#
loop_
_entity.id
_entity.type
_entity.pdbx_description
1 polymer ?
#
loop_
_entity_poly.entity_id
_entity_poly.type
_entity_poly.pdbx_seq_one_letter_code
_entity_poly.pdbx_strand_id
1 'polypeptide(L)'
;MARYTREQRRRAVELYVRYECCAADAIRELGYPSREALRMWHRDWLEEQRTGIPSTRGERYSRYTLEQRRAAVDHYLTHGRRASRTIRQMGYPSKTLLASWIDELAPGERRLRHGPIPEELKREAVLKVASGGASSREAAEG
;
A
#
# COMPACT_ATOMS: atom_id res chain seq x y z
N MET A 1 1.04 -8.58 17.57
CA MET A 1 0.08 -7.53 17.19
C MET A 1 -0.01 -7.48 15.67
N ALA A 2 -1.21 -7.60 15.11
CA ALA A 2 -1.42 -7.51 13.66
C ALA A 2 -0.88 -6.16 13.13
N ARG A 3 -0.06 -6.21 12.08
CA ARG A 3 0.50 -5.02 11.44
C ARG A 3 -0.55 -4.42 10.50
N TYR A 4 -1.33 -3.47 11.00
CA TYR A 4 -2.22 -2.67 10.17
C TYR A 4 -1.45 -1.56 9.46
N THR A 5 -1.60 -1.48 8.13
CA THR A 5 -0.96 -0.45 7.28
C THR A 5 -1.50 0.95 7.59
N ARG A 6 -0.78 2.01 7.19
CA ARG A 6 -1.25 3.40 7.37
C ARG A 6 -2.63 3.60 6.72
N GLU A 7 -2.82 3.01 5.55
CA GLU A 7 -4.09 3.08 4.80
C GLU A 7 -5.24 2.39 5.55
N GLN A 8 -5.00 1.20 6.10
CA GLN A 8 -6.00 0.50 6.92
C GLN A 8 -6.39 1.29 8.16
N ARG A 9 -5.41 1.96 8.81
CA ARG A 9 -5.67 2.83 9.96
C ARG A 9 -6.49 4.05 9.56
N ARG A 10 -6.13 4.70 8.45
CA ARG A 10 -6.83 5.85 7.90
C ARG A 10 -8.29 5.50 7.61
N ARG A 11 -8.53 4.42 6.86
CA ARG A 11 -9.88 3.92 6.55
C ARG A 11 -10.69 3.64 7.82
N ALA A 12 -10.06 3.03 8.84
CA ALA A 12 -10.73 2.75 10.10
C ALA A 12 -11.12 4.05 10.84
N VAL A 13 -10.24 5.06 10.87
CA VAL A 13 -10.53 6.35 11.49
C VAL A 13 -11.61 7.13 10.73
N GLU A 14 -11.56 7.13 9.40
CA GLU A 14 -12.59 7.78 8.56
C GLU A 14 -13.97 7.15 8.79
N LEU A 15 -14.03 5.81 8.89
CA LEU A 15 -15.26 5.09 9.21
C LEU A 15 -15.75 5.39 10.64
N TYR A 16 -14.83 5.48 11.60
CA TYR A 16 -15.15 5.84 12.98
C TYR A 16 -15.75 7.24 13.11
N VAL A 17 -15.24 8.22 12.36
CA VAL A 17 -15.81 9.57 12.31
C VAL A 17 -17.18 9.56 11.62
N ARG A 18 -17.32 8.80 10.52
CA ARG A 18 -18.59 8.65 9.79
C ARG A 18 -19.71 8.08 10.67
N TYR A 19 -19.38 7.14 11.57
CA TYR A 19 -20.32 6.56 12.52
C TYR A 19 -20.38 7.30 13.85
N GLU A 20 -20.11 8.60 13.86
CA GLU A 20 -20.25 9.44 15.07
C GLU A 20 -19.49 8.88 16.28
N CYS A 21 -18.29 8.33 16.04
CA CYS A 21 -17.45 7.68 17.05
C CYS A 21 -18.02 6.35 17.62
N CYS A 22 -18.93 5.69 16.91
CA CYS A 22 -19.34 4.34 17.24
C CYS A 22 -18.27 3.30 16.82
N ALA A 23 -17.44 2.91 17.78
CA ALA A 23 -16.42 1.88 17.54
C ALA A 23 -17.03 0.51 17.21
N ALA A 24 -18.20 0.19 17.75
CA ALA A 24 -18.84 -1.11 17.52
C ALA A 24 -19.24 -1.28 16.04
N ASP A 25 -19.83 -0.25 15.44
CA ASP A 25 -20.21 -0.29 14.03
C ASP A 25 -19.01 -0.32 13.10
N ALA A 26 -17.98 0.50 13.40
CA ALA A 26 -16.75 0.49 12.62
C ALA A 26 -16.05 -0.89 12.62
N ILE A 27 -16.04 -1.56 13.78
CA ILE A 27 -15.44 -2.90 13.92
C ILE A 27 -16.32 -3.97 13.29
N ARG A 28 -17.65 -3.86 13.40
CA ARG A 28 -18.59 -4.79 12.77
C ARG A 28 -18.45 -4.79 11.24
N GLU A 29 -18.21 -3.63 10.64
CA GLU A 29 -18.03 -3.52 9.19
C GLU A 29 -16.64 -3.95 8.72
N LEU A 30 -15.57 -3.53 9.41
CA LEU A 30 -14.21 -3.79 8.96
C LEU A 30 -13.68 -5.15 9.41
N GLY A 31 -14.21 -5.72 10.50
CA GLY A 31 -13.68 -6.91 11.17
C GLY A 31 -12.37 -6.67 11.94
N TYR A 32 -11.90 -5.42 11.97
CA TYR A 32 -10.72 -4.91 12.67
C TYR A 32 -10.89 -3.40 12.85
N PRO A 33 -10.09 -2.68 13.66
CA PRO A 33 -9.15 -3.13 14.68
C PRO A 33 -9.86 -3.40 16.03
N SER A 34 -9.13 -3.48 17.15
CA SER A 34 -9.77 -3.45 18.47
C SER A 34 -10.30 -2.06 18.80
N ARG A 35 -11.23 -1.98 19.77
CA ARG A 35 -11.83 -0.71 20.21
C ARG A 35 -10.78 0.26 20.76
N GLU A 36 -9.78 -0.22 21.49
CA GLU A 36 -8.68 0.63 21.97
C GLU A 36 -7.79 1.14 20.84
N ALA A 37 -7.48 0.28 19.86
CA ALA A 37 -6.67 0.66 18.71
C ALA A 37 -7.37 1.75 17.88
N LEU A 38 -8.68 1.64 17.69
CA LEU A 38 -9.47 2.63 16.95
C LEU A 38 -9.46 4.01 17.62
N ARG A 39 -9.68 4.05 18.95
CA ARG A 39 -9.60 5.31 19.72
C ARG A 39 -8.21 5.93 19.67
N MET A 40 -7.17 5.09 19.77
CA MET A 40 -5.78 5.55 19.66
C MET A 40 -5.52 6.17 18.29
N TRP A 41 -5.92 5.51 17.21
CA TRP A 41 -5.72 6.03 15.85
C TRP A 41 -6.52 7.30 15.59
N HIS A 42 -7.73 7.42 16.14
CA HIS A 42 -8.51 8.65 16.06
C HIS A 42 -7.82 9.81 16.78
N ARG A 43 -7.23 9.56 17.96
CA ARG A 43 -6.45 10.58 18.68
C ARG A 43 -5.21 11.02 17.89
N ASP A 44 -4.47 10.06 17.35
CA ASP A 44 -3.31 10.32 16.52
C ASP A 44 -3.69 11.11 15.25
N TRP A 45 -4.86 10.83 14.65
CA TRP A 45 -5.38 11.58 13.50
C TRP A 45 -5.76 13.02 13.86
N LEU A 46 -6.42 13.25 15.00
CA LEU A 46 -6.72 14.60 15.48
C LEU A 46 -5.45 15.42 15.75
N GLU A 47 -4.41 14.75 16.28
CA GLU A 47 -3.11 15.38 16.51
C GLU A 47 -2.40 15.72 15.19
N GLU A 48 -2.47 14.84 14.19
CA GLU A 48 -1.98 15.10 12.83
C GLU A 48 -2.74 16.26 12.17
N GLN A 49 -4.06 16.35 12.30
CA GLN A 49 -4.84 17.49 11.81
C GLN A 49 -4.46 18.81 12.51
N ARG A 50 -4.17 18.77 13.81
CA ARG A 50 -3.82 19.95 14.60
C ARG A 50 -2.40 20.45 14.32
N THR A 51 -1.46 19.54 14.13
CA THR A 51 -0.02 19.85 14.06
C THR A 51 0.54 19.79 12.65
N GLY A 52 -0.17 19.14 11.71
CA GLY A 52 0.34 18.78 10.39
C GLY A 52 1.41 17.68 10.41
N ILE A 53 1.75 17.14 11.58
CA ILE A 53 2.81 16.14 11.75
C ILE A 53 2.18 14.75 11.85
N PRO A 54 2.52 13.81 10.95
CA PRO A 54 2.02 12.45 11.03
C PRO A 54 2.46 11.72 12.30
N SER A 55 1.57 10.89 12.85
CA SER A 55 1.90 10.05 14.00
C SER A 55 2.95 8.98 13.65
N THR A 56 4.09 9.02 14.33
CA THR A 56 5.16 7.99 14.25
C THR A 56 4.83 6.72 15.03
N ARG A 57 3.69 6.69 15.73
CA ARG A 57 3.31 5.60 16.64
C ARG A 57 3.12 4.26 15.93
N GLY A 58 2.68 4.30 14.67
CA GLY A 58 2.62 3.16 13.76
C GLY A 58 3.99 2.73 13.22
N GLU A 59 4.92 3.67 13.10
CA GLU A 59 6.29 3.42 12.63
C GLU A 59 7.13 2.66 13.65
N ARG A 60 6.80 2.74 14.94
CA ARG A 60 7.48 1.98 16.02
C ARG A 60 7.53 0.46 15.80
N TYR A 61 6.65 -0.07 14.95
CA TYR A 61 6.60 -1.49 14.59
C TYR A 61 7.00 -1.78 13.13
N SER A 62 7.32 -0.73 12.36
CA SER A 62 7.89 -0.84 11.03
C SER A 62 9.37 -1.20 11.15
N ARG A 63 9.84 -2.11 10.31
CA ARG A 63 11.27 -2.44 10.22
C ARG A 63 12.11 -1.24 9.71
N TYR A 64 11.47 -0.27 9.05
CA TYR A 64 12.11 0.89 8.44
C TYR A 64 11.36 2.18 8.79
N THR A 65 12.09 3.24 9.12
CA THR A 65 11.52 4.56 9.47
C THR A 65 10.94 5.27 8.25
N LEU A 66 10.02 6.23 8.43
CA LEU A 66 9.50 7.01 7.30
C LEU A 66 10.61 7.74 6.53
N GLU A 67 11.65 8.21 7.21
CA GLU A 67 12.80 8.85 6.56
C GLU A 67 13.56 7.87 5.65
N GLN A 68 13.83 6.65 6.12
CA GLN A 68 14.45 5.61 5.30
C GLN A 68 13.59 5.26 4.08
N ARG A 69 12.26 5.24 4.26
CA ARG A 69 11.32 5.02 3.16
C ARG A 69 11.37 6.14 2.13
N ARG A 70 11.33 7.40 2.60
CA ARG A 70 11.42 8.60 1.75
C ARG A 70 12.74 8.64 0.99
N ALA A 71 13.87 8.41 1.66
CA ALA A 71 15.19 8.36 1.03
C ALA A 71 15.26 7.28 -0.08
N ALA A 72 14.67 6.10 0.17
CA ALA A 72 14.62 5.04 -0.84
C ALA A 72 13.73 5.39 -2.04
N VAL A 73 12.57 6.01 -1.81
CA VAL A 73 11.68 6.47 -2.88
C VAL A 73 12.31 7.62 -3.66
N ASP A 74 12.89 8.60 -2.99
CA ASP A 74 13.55 9.75 -3.60
C ASP A 74 14.73 9.31 -4.49
N HIS A 75 15.59 8.42 -3.97
CA HIS A 75 16.67 7.84 -4.77
C HIS A 75 16.11 7.11 -6.01
N TYR A 76 15.03 6.36 -5.87
CA TYR A 76 14.39 5.69 -7.02
C TYR A 76 13.91 6.68 -8.08
N LEU A 77 13.25 7.76 -7.67
CA LEU A 77 12.71 8.79 -8.58
C LEU A 77 13.85 9.54 -9.31
N THR A 78 14.89 9.93 -8.58
CA THR A 78 16.03 10.70 -9.10
C THR A 78 16.96 9.83 -9.99
N HIS A 79 17.12 8.54 -9.70
CA HIS A 79 18.12 7.68 -10.38
C HIS A 79 17.54 6.80 -11.50
N GLY A 80 16.52 7.32 -12.19
CA GLY A 80 15.97 6.73 -13.41
C GLY A 80 14.99 5.57 -13.18
N ARG A 81 14.33 5.53 -12.02
CA ARG A 81 13.23 4.62 -11.70
C ARG A 81 13.59 3.13 -11.86
N ARG A 82 14.82 2.78 -11.49
CA ARG A 82 15.34 1.41 -11.49
C ARG A 82 15.43 0.88 -10.07
N ALA A 83 14.52 -0.04 -9.71
CA ALA A 83 14.49 -0.65 -8.38
C ALA A 83 15.82 -1.33 -8.01
N SER A 84 16.39 -2.14 -8.90
CA SER A 84 17.65 -2.85 -8.65
C SER A 84 18.82 -1.92 -8.32
N ARG A 85 18.88 -0.72 -8.91
CA ARG A 85 19.92 0.28 -8.63
C ARG A 85 19.77 0.82 -7.21
N THR A 86 18.55 1.16 -6.82
CA THR A 86 18.23 1.67 -5.47
C THR A 86 18.54 0.64 -4.40
N ILE A 87 18.16 -0.63 -4.62
CA ILE A 87 18.43 -1.72 -3.68
C ILE A 87 19.94 -1.96 -3.53
N ARG A 88 20.69 -1.96 -4.63
CA ARG A 88 22.15 -2.14 -4.60
C ARG A 88 22.87 -0.98 -3.90
N GLN A 89 22.39 0.25 -4.08
CA GLN A 89 23.00 1.43 -3.47
C GLN A 89 22.73 1.51 -1.96
N MET A 90 21.50 1.23 -1.54
CA MET A 90 21.03 1.46 -0.18
C MET A 90 21.16 0.20 0.71
N GLY A 91 21.27 -0.99 0.13
CA GLY A 91 21.31 -2.27 0.86
C GLY A 91 19.96 -2.73 1.42
N TYR A 92 18.94 -1.89 1.30
CA TYR A 92 17.52 -2.10 1.60
C TYR A 92 16.72 -1.15 0.68
N PRO A 93 15.39 -1.21 0.58
CA PRO A 93 14.46 -2.29 0.93
C PRO A 93 14.47 -3.44 -0.12
N SER A 94 13.60 -4.44 0.03
CA SER A 94 13.34 -5.40 -1.07
C SER A 94 12.55 -4.76 -2.22
N LYS A 95 12.56 -5.38 -3.41
CA LYS A 95 11.86 -4.85 -4.60
C LYS A 95 10.36 -4.64 -4.38
N THR A 96 9.69 -5.60 -3.71
CA THR A 96 8.26 -5.52 -3.39
C THR A 96 7.96 -4.40 -2.40
N LEU A 97 8.83 -4.24 -1.40
CA LEU A 97 8.68 -3.22 -0.37
C LEU A 97 8.95 -1.81 -0.92
N LEU A 98 9.93 -1.67 -1.82
CA LEU A 98 10.15 -0.43 -2.57
C LEU A 98 8.91 -0.07 -3.40
N ALA A 99 8.31 -1.05 -4.08
CA ALA A 99 7.11 -0.83 -4.88
C ALA A 99 5.93 -0.36 -4.03
N SER A 100 5.68 -0.98 -2.86
CA SER A 100 4.62 -0.52 -1.95
C SER A 100 4.88 0.87 -1.41
N TRP A 101 6.15 1.23 -1.13
CA TRP A 101 6.47 2.58 -0.67
C TRP A 101 6.30 3.63 -1.76
N ILE A 102 6.60 3.30 -3.02
CA ILE A 102 6.32 4.19 -4.15
C ILE A 102 4.80 4.36 -4.30
N ASP A 103 4.02 3.28 -4.27
CA ASP A 103 2.57 3.36 -4.38
C ASP A 103 1.95 4.22 -3.23
N GLU A 104 2.52 4.16 -2.02
CA GLU A 104 2.07 4.95 -0.87
C GLU A 104 2.57 6.40 -0.87
N LEU A 105 3.82 6.67 -1.28
CA LEU A 105 4.46 8.00 -1.15
C LEU A 105 4.48 8.81 -2.45
N ALA A 106 4.36 8.15 -3.59
CA ALA A 106 4.43 8.71 -4.93
C ALA A 106 3.55 7.90 -5.91
N PRO A 107 2.21 7.91 -5.70
CA PRO A 107 1.29 7.11 -6.51
C PRO A 107 1.42 7.47 -7.99
N GLY A 108 1.47 6.45 -8.86
CA GLY A 108 1.62 6.62 -10.30
C GLY A 108 3.06 6.79 -10.79
N GLU A 109 4.02 7.05 -9.90
CA GLU A 109 5.42 7.24 -10.31
C GLU A 109 6.18 5.92 -10.52
N ARG A 110 5.57 4.81 -10.12
CA ARG A 110 6.13 3.47 -10.29
C ARG A 110 6.23 3.12 -11.77
N ARG A 111 7.47 2.88 -12.23
CA ARG A 111 7.71 2.35 -13.57
C ARG A 111 7.22 0.90 -13.65
N LEU A 112 6.01 0.73 -14.16
CA LEU A 112 5.43 -0.55 -14.54
C LEU A 112 6.05 -0.99 -15.88
N ARG A 113 6.59 -2.22 -15.95
CA ARG A 113 7.01 -2.80 -17.25
C ARG A 113 5.80 -3.23 -18.08
N HIS A 114 4.73 -3.63 -17.42
CA HIS A 114 3.43 -3.92 -18.01
C HIS A 114 2.39 -3.17 -17.18
N GLY A 115 1.50 -2.44 -17.86
CA GLY A 115 0.35 -1.82 -17.20
C GLY A 115 -0.51 -2.88 -16.51
N PRO A 116 -1.37 -2.50 -15.54
CA PRO A 116 -2.37 -3.42 -15.05
C PRO A 116 -3.20 -3.93 -16.23
N ILE A 117 -3.08 -5.23 -16.52
CA ILE A 117 -3.91 -5.89 -17.55
C ILE A 117 -5.34 -5.91 -16.99
N PRO A 118 -6.32 -5.33 -17.71
CA PRO A 118 -7.74 -5.41 -17.36
C PRO A 118 -8.16 -6.84 -16.98
N GLU A 119 -8.94 -6.98 -15.90
CA GLU A 119 -9.41 -8.30 -15.44
C GLU A 119 -10.25 -9.03 -16.50
N GLU A 120 -10.99 -8.30 -17.34
CA GLU A 120 -11.69 -8.85 -18.52
C GLU A 120 -10.73 -9.61 -19.45
N LEU A 121 -9.60 -9.00 -19.80
CA LEU A 121 -8.61 -9.60 -20.70
C LEU A 121 -7.95 -10.85 -20.07
N LYS A 122 -7.75 -10.85 -18.75
CA LYS A 122 -7.27 -12.04 -18.04
C LYS A 122 -8.27 -13.18 -18.10
N ARG A 123 -9.56 -12.90 -17.90
CA ARG A 123 -10.62 -13.91 -17.96
C ARG A 123 -10.75 -14.50 -19.36
N GLU A 124 -10.73 -13.65 -20.39
CA GLU A 124 -10.78 -14.09 -21.79
C GLU A 124 -9.56 -14.95 -22.17
N ALA A 125 -8.36 -14.56 -21.76
CA ALA A 125 -7.15 -15.33 -22.00
C ALA A 125 -7.22 -16.73 -21.34
N VAL A 126 -7.69 -16.80 -20.10
CA VAL A 126 -7.90 -18.07 -19.39
C VAL A 126 -8.96 -18.93 -20.09
N LEU A 127 -10.06 -18.34 -20.53
CA LEU A 127 -11.12 -19.05 -21.27
C LEU A 127 -10.62 -19.59 -22.62
N LYS A 128 -9.83 -18.81 -23.36
CA LYS A 128 -9.23 -19.24 -24.64
C LYS A 128 -8.25 -20.40 -24.47
N VAL A 129 -7.42 -20.38 -23.43
CA VAL A 129 -6.49 -21.46 -23.14
C VAL A 129 -7.23 -22.72 -22.67
N ALA A 130 -8.23 -22.57 -21.78
CA ALA A 130 -9.01 -23.70 -21.26
C ALA A 130 -9.88 -24.38 -22.33
N SER A 131 -10.33 -23.63 -23.34
CA SER A 131 -11.10 -24.15 -24.48
C SER A 131 -10.24 -24.71 -25.62
N GLY A 132 -8.91 -24.66 -25.50
CA GLY A 132 -7.98 -25.11 -26.54
C GLY A 132 -7.93 -24.20 -27.78
N GLY A 133 -8.52 -23.01 -27.72
CA GLY A 133 -8.58 -22.03 -28.81
C GLY A 133 -7.34 -21.16 -28.95
N ALA A 134 -6.38 -21.25 -28.03
CA ALA A 134 -5.07 -20.63 -28.11
C ALA A 134 -4.07 -21.38 -27.24
N SER A 135 -2.82 -21.47 -27.70
CA SER A 135 -1.72 -21.92 -26.86
C SER A 135 -1.38 -20.87 -25.80
N SER A 136 -0.75 -21.31 -24.70
CA SER A 136 -0.23 -20.42 -23.66
C SER A 136 0.75 -19.36 -24.18
N ARG A 137 1.34 -19.58 -25.37
CA ARG A 137 2.26 -18.67 -26.02
C ARG A 137 1.52 -17.56 -26.78
N GLU A 138 0.47 -17.90 -27.51
CA GLU A 138 -0.39 -16.95 -28.23
C GLU A 138 -1.21 -16.07 -27.28
N ALA A 139 -1.59 -16.61 -26.11
CA ALA A 139 -2.27 -15.84 -25.07
C ALA A 139 -1.35 -14.82 -24.35
N ALA A 140 -0.03 -14.91 -24.52
CA ALA A 140 0.95 -14.03 -23.88
C ALA A 140 1.41 -12.85 -24.78
N GLU A 141 1.00 -12.83 -26.06
CA GLU A 141 1.38 -11.80 -27.04
C GLU A 141 0.36 -10.64 -27.16
N GLY A 142 -0.71 -10.65 -26.35
CA GLY A 142 -1.77 -9.63 -26.32
C GLY A 142 -1.62 -8.55 -25.26
#